data_AF-A0A2W4S544-F1
#
_entry.id   AF-A0A2W4S544-F1
#
_cell.length_a   1.000
_cell.length_b   1.000
_cell.length_c   1.000
_cell.angle_alpha   90.00
_cell.angle_beta   90.00
_cell.angle_gamma   90.00
#
_symmetry.space_group_name_H-M   'P 1'
#
loop_
_entity.id
_entity.type
_entity.pdbx_description
1 polymer ?
#
loop_
_entity_poly.entity_id
_entity_poly.type
_entity_poly.pdbx_seq_one_letter_code
_entity_poly.pdbx_strand_id
1 'polypeptide(L)' 'MALFRTLYYGDVSVGVGGRITIPQEIRDDLGIQDGDVLTVRVEESPQGTRQMVMWRAAREVEEGTQETPA' A
#
# COMPACT_ATOMS: atom_id res chain seq x y z
N MET A 1 8.26 -7.36 15.48
CA MET A 1 7.80 -7.99 14.22
C MET A 1 6.32 -8.29 14.41
N ALA A 2 5.44 -7.67 13.63
CA ALA A 2 4.00 -7.94 13.72
C ALA A 2 3.67 -9.21 12.92
N LEU A 3 2.79 -10.06 13.45
CA LEU A 3 2.26 -11.20 12.72
C LEU A 3 1.09 -10.70 11.86
N PHE A 4 1.28 -10.64 10.54
CA PHE A 4 0.20 -10.32 9.61
C PHE A 4 -0.50 -11.60 9.16
N ARG A 5 -1.83 -11.58 9.15
CA ARG A 5 -2.64 -12.67 8.59
C ARG A 5 -2.77 -12.46 7.08
N THR A 6 -2.56 -13.51 6.29
CA THR A 6 -2.87 -13.49 4.86
C THR A 6 -4.38 -13.38 4.67
N LEU A 7 -4.84 -12.24 4.14
CA LEU A 7 -6.24 -12.03 3.75
C LEU A 7 -6.49 -12.44 2.29
N TYR A 8 -5.48 -12.25 1.42
CA TYR A 8 -5.56 -12.58 0.01
C TYR A 8 -4.30 -13.34 -0.45
N TYR A 9 -4.48 -14.38 -1.25
CA TYR A 9 -3.42 -15.11 -1.94
C TYR A 9 -3.92 -15.48 -3.34
N GLY A 10 -3.27 -14.92 -4.35
CA GLY A 10 -3.64 -15.12 -5.74
C GLY A 10 -2.71 -14.36 -6.68
N ASP A 11 -2.95 -14.51 -7.97
CA ASP A 11 -2.11 -13.92 -9.00
C ASP A 11 -2.59 -12.51 -9.37
N VAL A 12 -1.64 -11.60 -9.60
CA VAL A 12 -1.88 -10.29 -10.20
C VAL A 12 -1.20 -10.25 -11.57
N SER A 13 -1.86 -9.63 -12.56
CA SER A 13 -1.32 -9.53 -13.91
C SER A 13 -0.61 -8.19 -14.12
N VAL A 14 0.46 -8.25 -14.91
CA VAL A 14 1.14 -7.06 -15.43
C VAL A 14 0.58 -6.78 -16.82
N GLY A 15 -0.10 -5.65 -16.96
CA GLY A 15 -0.70 -5.23 -18.22
C GLY A 15 0.33 -4.66 -19.21
N VAL A 16 -0.15 -4.31 -20.40
CA VAL A 16 0.63 -3.61 -21.43
C VAL A 16 1.15 -2.28 -20.85
N GLY A 17 2.46 -2.07 -20.94
CA GLY A 17 3.14 -0.90 -20.35
C GLY A 17 3.65 -1.10 -18.93
N GLY A 18 3.66 -2.34 -18.42
CA GLY A 18 4.35 -2.68 -17.16
C GLY A 18 3.58 -2.31 -15.89
N ARG A 19 2.29 -2.00 -16.00
CA ARG A 19 1.44 -1.63 -14.85
C ARG A 19 0.85 -2.88 -14.21
N ILE A 20 0.88 -2.93 -12.88
CA ILE A 20 0.21 -3.97 -12.10
C ILE A 20 -1.23 -3.54 -11.86
N THR A 21 -2.19 -4.44 -12.07
CA THR A 21 -3.59 -4.21 -11.69
C THR A 21 -3.83 -4.76 -10.29
N ILE A 22 -4.41 -3.94 -9.40
CA ILE A 22 -4.90 -4.39 -8.10
C ILE A 22 -6.38 -4.77 -8.29
N PRO A 23 -6.76 -6.04 -8.08
CA PRO A 23 -8.16 -6.48 -8.14
C PRO A 23 -9.05 -5.66 -7.19
N GLN A 24 -10.32 -5.49 -7.58
CA GLN A 24 -11.26 -4.60 -6.88
C GLN A 24 -11.44 -5.02 -5.42
N GLU A 25 -11.57 -6.32 -5.15
CA GLU A 25 -11.72 -6.86 -3.80
C GLU A 25 -10.54 -6.53 -2.88
N ILE A 26 -9.30 -6.57 -3.39
CA ILE A 26 -8.10 -6.21 -2.62
C ILE A 26 -8.07 -4.70 -2.39
N ARG A 27 -8.45 -3.93 -3.41
CA ARG A 27 -8.50 -2.46 -3.33
C ARG A 27 -9.49 -2.02 -2.25
N ASP A 28 -10.67 -2.63 -2.20
CA ASP A 28 -11.73 -2.36 -1.23
C ASP A 28 -11.28 -2.72 0.19
N ASP A 29 -10.65 -3.88 0.38
CA ASP A 29 -10.11 -4.33 1.69
C ASP A 29 -8.98 -3.43 2.20
N LEU A 30 -8.12 -2.93 1.32
CA LEU A 30 -7.06 -1.96 1.64
C LEU A 30 -7.60 -0.51 1.73
N GLY A 31 -8.88 -0.31 1.39
CA GLY A 31 -9.57 0.97 1.32
C GLY A 31 -9.05 1.94 0.26
N ILE A 32 -8.23 1.51 -0.70
CA ILE A 32 -7.49 2.36 -1.65
C ILE A 32 -8.43 3.06 -2.63
N GLN A 33 -8.25 4.36 -2.82
CA GLN A 33 -9.05 5.22 -3.69
C GLN A 33 -8.21 5.82 -4.82
N ASP A 34 -8.89 6.36 -5.83
CA ASP A 34 -8.22 7.02 -6.96
C ASP A 34 -7.47 8.26 -6.42
N GLY A 35 -6.22 8.41 -6.83
CA GLY A 35 -5.35 9.49 -6.37
C GLY A 35 -4.60 9.23 -5.06
N ASP A 36 -4.82 8.08 -4.41
CA ASP A 36 -4.01 7.70 -3.25
C ASP A 36 -2.56 7.39 -3.64
N VAL A 37 -1.65 7.78 -2.76
CA VAL A 37 -0.24 7.41 -2.84
C VAL A 37 0.00 6.21 -1.91
N LEU A 38 0.71 5.21 -2.41
CA LEU A 38 1.04 4.00 -1.66
C LEU A 38 2.53 3.96 -1.39
N THR A 39 2.90 3.63 -0.15
CA THR A 39 4.28 3.31 0.21
C THR A 39 4.54 1.85 -0.11
N VAL A 40 5.71 1.57 -0.71
CA VAL A 40 6.14 0.22 -1.06
C VAL A 40 7.44 -0.10 -0.34
N ARG A 41 7.52 -1.31 0.20
CA ARG A 41 8.75 -1.89 0.74
C ARG A 41 9.03 -3.20 0.02
N VAL A 42 10.23 -3.33 -0.51
CA VAL A 42 10.73 -4.58 -1.10
C VAL A 42 11.75 -5.16 -0.14
N GLU A 43 11.52 -6.40 0.28
CA GLU A 43 12.41 -7.13 1.18
C GLU A 43 12.95 -8.36 0.45
N GLU A 44 14.22 -8.66 0.67
CA GLU A 44 14.90 -9.83 0.12
C GLU A 44 15.32 -10.74 1.28
N SER A 45 14.95 -12.02 1.18
CA SER A 45 15.40 -13.05 2.11
C SER A 45 16.83 -13.49 1.79
N PRO A 46 17.55 -14.10 2.75
CA PRO A 46 18.86 -14.71 2.49
C PRO A 46 18.85 -15.77 1.37
N GLN A 47 17.70 -16.40 1.11
CA GLN A 47 17.51 -17.39 0.05
C GLN A 47 17.19 -16.77 -1.31
N GLY A 48 17.14 -15.44 -1.42
CA GLY A 48 16.86 -14.71 -2.66
C GLY A 48 15.37 -14.57 -2.99
N THR A 49 14.47 -15.10 -2.17
CA THR A 49 13.03 -14.80 -2.29
C THR A 49 12.80 -13.33 -1.98
N ARG A 50 12.07 -12.64 -2.85
CA ARG A 50 11.69 -11.23 -2.69
C ARG A 50 10.22 -11.12 -2.39
N GLN A 51 9.87 -10.25 -1.45
CA GLN A 51 8.49 -9.90 -1.14
C GLN A 51 8.30 -8.39 -1.29
N MET A 52 7.16 -8.02 -1.84
CA MET A 52 6.72 -6.63 -1.92
C MET A 52 5.56 -6.45 -0.95
N VAL A 53 5.71 -5.49 -0.04
CA VAL A 53 4.67 -5.07 0.89
C VAL A 53 4.29 -3.65 0.53
N MET A 54 2.99 -3.38 0.42
CA MET A 54 2.46 -2.06 0.11
C MET A 54 1.35 -1.67 1.06
N TRP A 55 1.25 -0.39 1.37
CA TRP A 55 0.21 0.18 2.20
C TRP A 55 -0.04 1.63 1.81
N ARG A 56 -1.18 2.18 2.21
CA ARG A 56 -1.48 3.60 2.01
C ARG A 56 -0.41 4.45 2.67
N ALA A 57 0.17 5.40 1.92
CA ALA A 57 1.07 6.37 2.52
C ALA A 57 0.35 7.13 3.63
N ALA A 58 1.02 7.30 4.78
CA ALA A 58 0.50 8.21 5.79
C ALA A 58 0.38 9.59 5.13
N ARG A 59 -0.83 10.17 5.10
CA ARG A 59 -0.95 11.59 4.77
C ARG A 59 -0.23 12.31 5.90
N GLU A 60 0.86 13.01 5.58
CA GLU A 60 1.33 14.07 6.46
C GLU A 60 0.14 15.01 6.60
N VAL A 61 -0.52 14.96 7.76
CA VAL A 61 -1.45 16.01 8.13
C VAL A 61 -0.54 17.21 8.31
N GLU A 62 -0.48 18.09 7.30
CA GLU A 62 0.05 19.43 7.51
C GLU A 62 -0.71 19.99 8.72
N GLU A 63 -0.03 20.13 9.85
CA GLU A 63 -0.53 20.86 11.02
C GLU A 63 -0.66 22.33 10.64
N GLY A 64 -1.71 22.64 9.87
CA GLY A 64 -2.08 23.97 9.47
C GLY A 64 -3.15 24.53 10.41
N THR A 65 -2.77 25.55 11.16
CA THR A 65 -3.64 26.54 11.84
C THR A 65 -4.05 26.19 13.27
N GLN A 66 -3.17 26.48 14.24
CA GLN A 66 -3.64 26.96 15.55
C GLN A 66 -4.20 28.37 15.35
N GLU A 67 -5.52 28.49 15.25
CA GLU A 67 -6.21 29.75 15.52
C GLU A 67 -6.15 30.00 17.03
N THR A 68 -5.45 31.06 17.43
CA THR A 68 -5.39 31.58 18.80
C THR A 68 -6.81 31.95 19.27
N PRO A 69 -7.32 31.41 20.40
CA PRO A 69 -8.50 31.96 21.03
C PRO A 69 -8.12 33.04 22.07
N ALA A 70 -8.73 34.21 21.86
CA ALA A 70 -8.98 35.34 22.77
C ALA A 70 -7.80 36.21 23.25
#